data_AF-A0A535N4M1-F1
#
_entry.id   AF-A0A535N4M1-F1
#
_cell.length_a   1.000
_cell.length_b   1.000
_cell.length_c   1.000
_cell.angle_alpha   90.00
_cell.angle_beta   90.00
_cell.angle_gamma   90.00
#
_symmetry.space_group_name_H-M   'P 1'
#
loop_
_entity.id
_entity.type
_entity.pdbx_description
1 polymer ?
#
loop_
_entity_poly.entity_id
_entity_poly.type
_entity_poly.pdbx_seq_one_letter_code
_entity_poly.pdbx_strand_id
1 'polypeptide(L)' 'MTIKRLDHVSVVVDDLAPAIAFFTALGMTVEDEAPVEGPWVDRVNGLESVQVDIVMMRTPDGQG' A
#
# COMPACT_ATOMS: atom_id res chain seq x y z
N MET A 1 -20.31 17.67 -3.69
CA MET A 1 -19.29 16.75 -3.13
C MET A 1 -17.94 17.42 -3.26
N THR A 2 -17.14 17.41 -2.21
CA THR A 2 -15.76 17.94 -2.22
C THR A 2 -14.80 16.80 -1.87
N ILE A 3 -13.55 16.91 -2.31
CA ILE A 3 -12.48 15.99 -1.93
C ILE A 3 -12.20 16.19 -0.44
N LYS A 4 -12.11 15.09 0.32
CA LYS A 4 -11.87 15.14 1.77
C LYS A 4 -10.37 15.15 2.08
N ARG A 5 -9.63 14.22 1.49
CA ARG A 5 -8.17 14.07 1.60
C ARG A 5 -7.67 13.08 0.54
N LEU A 6 -6.35 12.96 0.43
CA LEU A 6 -5.67 11.85 -0.23
C LEU A 6 -5.33 10.82 0.84
N ASP A 7 -5.87 9.60 0.75
CA ASP A 7 -5.64 8.56 1.78
C ASP A 7 -4.26 7.89 1.64
N HIS A 8 -3.80 7.60 0.42
CA HIS A 8 -2.45 7.03 0.18
C HIS A 8 -2.13 7.02 -1.31
N VAL A 9 -0.88 6.66 -1.64
CA VAL A 9 -0.42 6.31 -2.98
C VAL A 9 0.18 4.91 -2.93
N SER A 10 -0.29 4.01 -3.79
CA SER A 10 0.24 2.64 -3.89
C SER A 10 1.34 2.56 -4.93
N VAL A 11 2.41 1.82 -4.61
CA VAL A 11 3.53 1.52 -5.52
C VAL A 11 3.65 0.01 -5.65
N VAL A 12 3.53 -0.51 -6.86
CA VAL A 12 3.74 -1.94 -7.15
C VAL A 12 5.24 -2.19 -7.28
N VAL A 13 5.75 -3.14 -6.50
CA VAL A 13 7.17 -3.51 -6.46
C VAL A 13 7.32 -5.02 -6.66
N ASP A 14 8.49 -5.45 -7.09
CA ASP A 14 8.83 -6.87 -7.27
C ASP A 14 9.09 -7.57 -5.92
N ASP A 15 9.65 -6.86 -4.94
CA ASP A 15 9.92 -7.36 -3.60
C ASP A 15 9.66 -6.26 -2.54
N LEU A 16 8.89 -6.61 -1.51
CA LEU A 16 8.52 -5.71 -0.42
C LEU A 16 9.71 -5.38 0.49
N ALA A 17 10.60 -6.33 0.77
CA ALA A 17 11.70 -6.12 1.71
C ALA A 17 12.66 -4.98 1.31
N PRO A 18 13.20 -4.92 0.07
CA PRO A 18 14.04 -3.81 -0.35
C PRO A 18 13.24 -2.50 -0.49
N ALA A 19 11.95 -2.56 -0.84
CA ALA A 19 11.10 -1.37 -0.91
C ALA A 19 10.88 -0.75 0.47
N ILE A 20 10.55 -1.56 1.49
CA ILE A 20 10.41 -1.12 2.88
C ILE A 20 11.72 -0.47 3.35
N ALA A 21 12.86 -1.13 3.11
CA ALA A 21 14.17 -0.59 3.49
C ALA A 21 14.45 0.78 2.85
N PHE A 22 14.12 0.94 1.56
CA PHE A 22 14.24 2.20 0.85
C PHE A 22 13.37 3.30 1.47
N PHE A 23 12.07 3.06 1.66
CA PHE A 23 11.16 4.07 2.22
C PHE A 23 11.45 4.37 3.70
N THR A 24 11.95 3.38 4.45
CA THR A 24 12.43 3.58 5.83
C THR A 24 13.63 4.50 5.87
N ALA A 25 14.56 4.38 4.92
CA ALA A 25 15.71 5.29 4.80
C ALA A 25 15.30 6.73 4.46
N LEU A 26 14.10 6.92 3.86
CA LEU A 26 13.49 8.24 3.63
C LEU A 26 12.72 8.77 4.86
N GLY A 27 12.68 8.00 5.95
CA GLY A 27 12.05 8.39 7.22
C GLY A 27 10.63 7.87 7.42
N MET A 28 10.09 7.06 6.50
CA MET A 28 8.78 6.44 6.68
C MET A 28 8.86 5.25 7.65
N THR A 29 7.73 4.86 8.21
CA THR A 29 7.62 3.70 9.12
C THR A 29 6.55 2.74 8.66
N VAL A 30 6.77 1.44 8.83
CA VAL A 30 5.73 0.42 8.61
C VAL A 30 4.57 0.68 9.58
N GLU A 31 3.37 0.73 9.03
CA GLU A 31 2.12 0.87 9.79
C GLU A 31 1.38 -0.46 9.92
N ASP A 32 1.23 -1.18 8.81
CA ASP A 32 0.52 -2.45 8.76
C ASP A 32 1.00 -3.31 7.60
N GLU A 33 0.87 -4.63 7.74
CA GLU A 33 1.21 -5.61 6.72
C GLU A 33 0.08 -6.64 6.61
N ALA A 34 -0.46 -6.81 5.41
CA ALA A 34 -1.56 -7.74 5.20
C ALA A 34 -1.57 -8.33 3.78
N PRO A 35 -1.92 -9.63 3.65
CA PRO A 35 -2.32 -10.18 2.37
C PRO A 35 -3.70 -9.63 1.98
N VAL A 36 -3.87 -9.31 0.70
CA VAL A 36 -5.11 -8.81 0.13
C VAL A 36 -5.53 -9.71 -1.03
N GLU A 37 -6.67 -10.37 -0.85
CA GLU A 37 -7.20 -11.34 -1.80
C GLU A 37 -8.74 -11.42 -1.81
N GLY A 38 -9.26 -12.12 -2.81
CA GLY A 38 -10.65 -12.55 -2.89
C GLY A 38 -11.52 -11.75 -3.87
N PRO A 39 -12.81 -12.13 -4.03
CA PRO A 39 -13.67 -11.64 -5.12
C PRO A 39 -13.97 -10.13 -5.12
N TRP A 40 -13.64 -9.42 -4.04
CA TRP A 40 -13.76 -7.97 -3.98
C TRP A 40 -12.54 -7.29 -4.60
N VAL A 41 -11.34 -7.85 -4.41
CA VAL A 41 -10.07 -7.34 -4.98
C VAL A 41 -10.10 -7.47 -6.49
N ASP A 42 -10.50 -8.63 -6.99
CA ASP A 42 -10.67 -8.93 -8.41
C ASP A 42 -11.56 -7.89 -9.09
N ARG A 43 -12.68 -7.56 -8.45
CA ARG A 43 -13.69 -6.64 -8.99
C ARG A 43 -13.21 -5.19 -9.03
N VAL A 44 -12.41 -4.78 -8.04
CA VAL A 44 -11.81 -3.44 -7.98
C VAL A 44 -10.70 -3.28 -9.02
N ASN A 45 -9.88 -4.33 -9.21
CA ASN A 45 -8.74 -4.31 -10.12
C ASN A 45 -9.07 -4.69 -11.56
N GLY A 46 -10.22 -5.34 -11.80
CA GLY A 46 -10.59 -5.88 -13.12
C GLY A 46 -9.72 -7.06 -13.55
N LEU A 47 -9.21 -7.82 -12.57
CA LEU A 47 -8.35 -9.00 -12.76
C LEU A 47 -8.96 -10.21 -12.03
N GLU A 48 -8.58 -11.42 -12.41
CA GLU A 48 -9.08 -12.65 -11.78
C GLU A 48 -8.03 -13.26 -10.85
N SER A 49 -8.48 -13.76 -9.68
CA SER A 49 -7.64 -14.45 -8.70
C SER A 49 -6.45 -13.62 -8.21
N VAL A 50 -6.67 -12.33 -7.93
CA VAL A 50 -5.63 -11.43 -7.42
C VAL A 50 -5.26 -11.83 -6.00
N GLN A 51 -3.95 -12.02 -5.80
CA GLN A 51 -3.33 -12.23 -4.50
C GLN A 51 -2.10 -11.33 -4.43
N VAL A 52 -2.07 -10.44 -3.45
CA VAL A 52 -0.96 -9.51 -3.25
C VAL A 52 -0.67 -9.36 -1.76
N ASP A 53 0.60 -9.21 -1.43
CA ASP A 53 1.03 -8.74 -0.12
C ASP A 53 1.20 -7.22 -0.16
N ILE A 54 0.68 -6.53 0.85
CA ILE A 54 0.76 -5.07 0.95
C ILE A 54 1.37 -4.69 2.30
N VAL A 55 2.28 -3.72 2.26
CA VAL A 55 2.78 -3.01 3.44
C VAL A 55 2.38 -1.55 3.36
N MET A 56 1.62 -1.08 4.35
CA MET A 56 1.29 0.32 4.49
C MET A 56 2.44 1.05 5.17
N MET A 57 2.93 2.11 4.53
CA MET A 57 4.02 2.95 5.04
C MET A 57 3.47 4.32 5.43
N ARG A 58 3.78 4.78 6.64
CA ARG A 58 3.38 6.09 7.18
C ARG A 58 4.51 7.10 7.05
N THR A 59 4.19 8.31 6.59
CA THR A 59 5.14 9.43 6.53
C THR A 59 5.36 10.05 7.93
N PRO A 60 6.50 10.72 8.14
CA PRO A 60 6.80 11.39 9.42
C PRO A 60 5.76 12.42 9.87
N ASP A 61 5.09 13.09 8.94
CA ASP A 61 4.06 14.09 9.22
C ASP A 61 2.67 13.47 9.51
N GLY A 62 2.55 12.14 9.41
CA GLY A 62 1.33 11.39 9.66
C GLY A 62 0.20 11.73 8.69
N GLN A 63 0.52 12.31 7.53
CA GLN A 63 -0.44 12.63 6.48
C GLN A 63 -0.44 11.55 5.39
N GLY A 64 -1.63 11.32 4.83
CA GLY A 64 -1.98 10.04 4.21
C GLY A 64 -2.99 9.35 5.12
#